data_AF-A0A538DMR6-F1
#
_entry.id   AF-A0A538DMR6-F1
#
_cell.length_a   1.000
_cell.length_b   1.000
_cell.length_c   1.000
_cell.angle_alpha   90.00
_cell.angle_beta   90.00
_cell.angle_gamma   90.00
#
_symmetry.space_group_name_H-M   'P 1'
#
loop_
_entity.id
_entity.type
_entity.pdbx_description
1 polymer ?
#
loop_
_entity_poly.entity_id
_entity_poly.type
_entity_poly.pdbx_seq_one_letter_code
_entity_poly.pdbx_strand_id
1 'polypeptide(L)'
;MLSGTVRGAGRPVLIGLDDQPDYDPVWQRCIDLGVAATFHAGTLGQGSCVSGLYVYNHIGAIAAAGEAIAKALVMGGVTRRFPRLNFAFLEGGVAWGALLLMDLVAHWQKRGGQNIHSLDPARVDRPAFAQLLARYGGERFDSAVAATIDGSRDFAPDVHDDFARAGVESVDQLIERFVPHFYFGCEADDRANAWGFATQLNPGGSRLNAVLGSDIGHWDVLDMRTVLVESRELVECGAITGVDFRDLVCDNAIRLHAGMNEKFFSGTAVESYARTMMAAPLMQNRLMENS
;
A
#
# COMPACT_ATOMS: atom_id res chain seq x y z
N MET A 1 4.79 37.28 10.56
CA MET A 1 6.19 36.91 10.27
C MET A 1 6.43 35.49 10.75
N LEU A 2 6.28 34.50 9.86
CA LEU A 2 6.97 33.22 9.92
C LEU A 2 7.51 32.99 8.51
N SER A 3 8.59 33.71 8.23
CA SER A 3 9.43 33.52 7.05
C SER A 3 10.29 32.29 7.30
N GLY A 4 9.68 31.11 7.19
CA GLY A 4 10.41 29.85 7.06
C GLY A 4 10.69 29.64 5.58
N THR A 5 11.94 29.84 5.18
CA THR A 5 12.44 29.59 3.84
C THR A 5 12.00 28.19 3.37
N VAL A 6 11.16 28.11 2.35
CA VAL A 6 10.88 26.85 1.64
C VAL A 6 12.19 26.42 1.00
N ARG A 7 12.96 25.58 1.71
CA ARG A 7 14.04 24.82 1.09
C ARG A 7 13.40 24.02 -0.03
N GLY A 8 13.94 24.15 -1.25
CA GLY A 8 13.40 23.48 -2.43
C GLY A 8 13.10 22.02 -2.11
N ALA A 9 11.87 21.59 -2.40
CA ALA A 9 11.41 20.25 -2.10
C ALA A 9 12.32 19.25 -2.82
N GLY A 10 13.29 18.70 -2.09
CA GLY A 10 14.09 17.58 -2.56
C GLY A 10 13.17 16.39 -2.83
N ARG A 11 13.54 15.56 -3.80
CA ARG A 11 12.86 14.28 -4.05
C ARG A 11 12.79 13.50 -2.72
N PRO A 12 11.63 12.93 -2.35
CA PRO A 12 11.52 12.15 -1.12
C PRO A 12 12.52 10.99 -1.12
N VAL A 13 13.09 10.69 0.04
CA VAL A 13 13.98 9.54 0.21
C VAL A 13 13.13 8.27 0.20
N LEU A 14 13.31 7.44 -0.83
CA LEU A 14 12.57 6.19 -0.98
C LEU A 14 13.41 5.02 -0.44
N ILE A 15 13.29 4.75 0.86
CA ILE A 15 14.02 3.66 1.50
C ILE A 15 13.72 2.30 0.84
N GLY A 16 14.74 1.70 0.23
CA GLY A 16 14.63 0.43 -0.50
C GLY A 16 14.50 0.56 -2.03
N LEU A 17 14.40 1.77 -2.58
CA LEU A 17 14.33 2.03 -4.02
C LEU A 17 15.31 3.14 -4.44
N ASP A 18 15.63 3.24 -5.73
CA ASP A 18 16.61 4.18 -6.31
C ASP A 18 18.04 4.02 -5.73
N ASP A 19 18.94 4.97 -6.03
CA ASP A 19 20.36 4.97 -5.62
C ASP A 19 20.56 5.36 -4.14
N GLN A 20 19.66 4.91 -3.27
CA GLN A 20 19.76 5.14 -1.83
C GLN A 20 20.82 4.23 -1.19
N PRO A 21 21.35 4.58 -0.01
CA PRO A 21 22.20 3.68 0.77
C PRO A 21 21.54 2.32 0.96
N ASP A 22 22.35 1.27 1.07
CA ASP A 22 21.84 -0.08 1.33
C ASP A 22 21.25 -0.18 2.75
N TYR A 23 19.93 -0.36 2.82
CA TYR A 23 19.18 -0.55 4.08
C TYR A 23 19.00 -2.03 4.44
N ASP A 24 19.47 -2.98 3.64
CA ASP A 24 19.40 -4.41 3.94
C ASP A 24 19.96 -4.79 5.33
N PRO A 25 21.06 -4.17 5.82
CA PRO A 25 21.53 -4.40 7.19
C PRO A 25 20.51 -4.00 8.28
N VAL A 26 19.69 -2.96 8.03
CA VAL A 26 18.63 -2.54 8.95
C VAL A 26 17.50 -3.57 8.97
N TRP A 27 17.06 -4.02 7.80
CA TRP A 27 16.01 -5.03 7.66
C TRP A 27 16.41 -6.36 8.30
N GLN A 28 17.65 -6.79 8.05
CA GLN A 28 18.20 -7.98 8.70
C GLN A 28 18.23 -7.81 10.23
N ARG A 29 18.63 -6.63 10.73
CA ARG A 29 18.67 -6.38 12.16
C ARG A 29 17.29 -6.41 12.81
N CYS A 30 16.25 -5.94 12.13
CA CYS A 30 14.86 -6.09 12.59
C CYS A 30 14.47 -7.56 12.77
N ILE A 31 14.81 -8.41 11.79
CA ILE A 31 14.58 -9.86 11.87
C ILE A 31 15.37 -10.48 13.03
N ASP A 32 16.67 -10.18 13.15
CA ASP A 32 17.53 -10.73 14.20
C ASP A 32 17.03 -10.39 15.61
N LEU A 33 16.42 -9.22 15.77
CA LEU A 33 15.84 -8.76 17.03
C LEU A 33 14.38 -9.20 17.23
N GLY A 34 13.75 -9.79 16.21
CA GLY A 34 12.35 -10.18 16.25
C GLY A 34 11.40 -8.99 16.39
N VAL A 35 11.70 -7.87 15.72
CA VAL A 35 10.87 -6.66 15.72
C VAL A 35 10.37 -6.34 14.32
N ALA A 36 9.14 -5.83 14.22
CA ALA A 36 8.61 -5.30 12.97
C ALA A 36 9.25 -3.94 12.65
N ALA A 37 9.36 -3.62 11.36
CA ALA A 37 9.78 -2.30 10.91
C ALA A 37 8.56 -1.39 10.82
N THR A 38 8.45 -0.40 11.71
CA THR A 38 7.31 0.53 11.74
C THR A 38 7.72 1.91 11.27
N PHE A 39 6.83 2.58 10.53
CA PHE A 39 7.09 3.88 9.90
C PHE A 39 6.03 4.88 10.32
N HIS A 40 6.46 6.06 10.76
CA HIS A 40 5.64 7.25 10.93
C HIS A 40 6.28 8.38 10.13
N ALA A 41 5.54 8.94 9.18
CA ALA A 41 6.05 9.96 8.28
C ALA A 41 4.89 10.81 7.73
N GLY A 42 5.20 12.02 7.27
CA GLY A 42 4.22 12.88 6.62
C GLY A 42 4.88 13.75 5.54
N THR A 43 4.11 14.10 4.51
CA THR A 43 4.57 14.93 3.39
C THR A 43 4.32 16.44 3.59
N LEU A 44 4.04 16.89 4.82
CA LEU A 44 3.84 18.31 5.14
C LEU A 44 5.02 19.16 4.61
N GLY A 45 4.72 20.18 3.80
CA GLY A 45 5.76 21.02 3.19
C GLY A 45 6.41 20.41 1.93
N GLN A 46 5.89 19.30 1.40
CA GLN A 46 6.35 18.65 0.18
C GLN A 46 5.19 18.44 -0.81
N GLY A 47 5.52 18.38 -2.11
CA GLY A 47 4.55 18.06 -3.17
C GLY A 47 3.33 19.01 -3.15
N SER A 48 2.13 18.43 -3.14
CA SER A 48 0.87 19.19 -3.05
C SER A 48 0.54 19.69 -1.64
N CYS A 49 1.28 19.31 -0.61
CA CYS A 49 1.02 19.70 0.80
C CYS A 49 1.70 21.03 1.17
N VAL A 50 1.63 22.03 0.28
CA VAL A 50 2.30 23.34 0.44
C VAL A 50 1.30 24.49 0.23
N SER A 51 0.53 24.76 1.28
CA SER A 51 -0.44 25.85 1.39
C SER A 51 -0.28 26.60 2.71
N GLY A 52 -0.86 27.79 2.82
CA GLY A 52 -0.96 28.51 4.09
C GLY A 52 -1.96 27.89 5.09
N LEU A 53 -2.74 26.89 4.66
CA LEU A 53 -3.75 26.23 5.47
C LEU A 53 -3.22 24.90 6.03
N TYR A 54 -3.18 24.78 7.36
CA TYR A 54 -2.74 23.56 8.04
C TYR A 54 -3.51 22.31 7.58
N VAL A 55 -4.85 22.38 7.61
CA VAL A 55 -5.71 21.25 7.27
C VAL A 55 -5.50 20.77 5.83
N TYR A 56 -5.31 21.70 4.89
CA TYR A 56 -5.00 21.34 3.49
C TYR A 56 -3.68 20.57 3.39
N ASN A 57 -2.67 20.97 4.16
CA ASN A 57 -1.38 20.30 4.15
C ASN A 57 -1.43 18.95 4.87
N HIS A 58 -2.30 18.81 5.87
CA HIS A 58 -2.42 17.61 6.71
C HIS A 58 -3.23 16.49 6.05
N ILE A 59 -4.36 16.82 5.41
CA ILE A 59 -5.23 15.84 4.76
C ILE A 59 -4.43 15.01 3.73
N GLY A 60 -4.39 13.70 3.95
CA GLY A 60 -3.71 12.73 3.07
C GLY A 60 -2.18 12.72 3.17
N ALA A 61 -1.55 13.58 3.96
CA ALA A 61 -0.09 13.70 3.99
C ALA A 61 0.61 12.48 4.59
N ILE A 62 0.01 11.86 5.61
CA ILE A 62 0.54 10.66 6.25
C ILE A 62 0.33 9.45 5.33
N ALA A 63 -0.89 9.28 4.80
CA ALA A 63 -1.21 8.25 3.82
C ALA A 63 -0.26 8.30 2.61
N ALA A 64 0.01 9.49 2.06
CA ALA A 64 0.92 9.66 0.93
C ALA A 64 2.37 9.26 1.27
N ALA A 65 2.84 9.56 2.49
CA ALA A 65 4.17 9.16 2.94
C ALA A 65 4.25 7.63 3.13
N GLY A 66 3.26 7.03 3.79
CA GLY A 66 3.14 5.59 3.97
C GLY A 66 3.10 4.85 2.62
N GLU A 67 2.28 5.32 1.68
CA GLU A 67 2.17 4.77 0.33
C GLU A 67 3.50 4.83 -0.42
N ALA A 68 4.23 5.94 -0.33
CA ALA A 68 5.54 6.09 -0.97
C ALA A 68 6.56 5.07 -0.42
N ILE A 69 6.61 4.89 0.90
CA ILE A 69 7.50 3.91 1.54
C ILE A 69 7.08 2.48 1.16
N ALA A 70 5.79 2.15 1.27
CA ALA A 70 5.27 0.83 0.94
C ALA A 70 5.59 0.43 -0.51
N LYS A 71 5.39 1.35 -1.46
CA LYS A 71 5.79 1.18 -2.86
C LYS A 71 7.28 0.93 -3.00
N ALA A 72 8.12 1.73 -2.33
CA ALA A 72 9.57 1.56 -2.38
C ALA A 72 10.01 0.18 -1.88
N LEU A 73 9.42 -0.32 -0.79
CA LEU A 73 9.72 -1.64 -0.24
C LEU A 73 9.36 -2.78 -1.22
N VAL A 74 8.19 -2.70 -1.87
CA VAL A 74 7.75 -3.70 -2.86
C VAL A 74 8.57 -3.61 -4.13
N MET A 75 8.57 -2.44 -4.78
CA MET A 75 9.20 -2.24 -6.09
C MET A 75 10.73 -2.35 -6.00
N GLY A 76 11.31 -2.00 -4.85
CA GLY A 76 12.71 -2.15 -4.54
C GLY A 76 13.16 -3.58 -4.25
N GLY A 77 12.22 -4.53 -4.17
CA GLY A 77 12.50 -5.94 -3.88
C GLY A 77 12.85 -6.22 -2.42
N VAL A 78 12.60 -5.30 -1.48
CA VAL A 78 12.83 -5.56 -0.05
C VAL A 78 11.96 -6.72 0.42
N THR A 79 10.68 -6.75 0.01
CA THR A 79 9.75 -7.85 0.33
C THR A 79 10.18 -9.19 -0.27
N ARG A 80 11.00 -9.18 -1.34
CA ARG A 80 11.63 -10.39 -1.90
C ARG A 80 12.80 -10.87 -1.05
N ARG A 81 13.67 -9.95 -0.63
CA ARG A 81 14.90 -10.27 0.12
C ARG A 81 14.60 -10.61 1.58
N PHE A 82 13.57 -9.99 2.16
CA PHE A 82 13.15 -10.15 3.54
C PHE A 82 11.67 -10.58 3.64
N PRO A 83 11.30 -11.76 3.09
CA PRO A 83 9.90 -12.19 3.00
C PRO A 83 9.26 -12.55 4.34
N ARG A 84 10.03 -12.48 5.45
CA ARG A 84 9.53 -12.72 6.80
C ARG A 84 9.36 -11.45 7.62
N LEU A 85 9.82 -10.30 7.13
CA LEU A 85 9.78 -9.05 7.87
C LEU A 85 8.38 -8.44 7.76
N ASN A 86 7.78 -8.14 8.91
CA ASN A 86 6.56 -7.36 8.97
C ASN A 86 6.86 -5.86 8.94
N PHE A 87 6.06 -5.12 8.19
CA PHE A 87 6.10 -3.68 8.05
C PHE A 87 4.79 -3.07 8.55
N ALA A 88 4.86 -2.00 9.34
CA ALA A 88 3.68 -1.23 9.74
C ALA A 88 3.81 0.23 9.35
N PHE A 89 2.73 0.82 8.87
CA PHE A 89 2.62 2.23 8.53
C PHE A 89 1.66 2.86 9.52
N LEU A 90 2.18 3.72 10.40
CA LEU A 90 1.43 4.31 11.50
C LEU A 90 0.68 5.54 10.98
N GLU A 91 -0.60 5.65 11.37
CA GLU A 91 -1.55 6.68 10.95
C GLU A 91 -1.87 6.68 9.44
N GLY A 92 -2.99 7.32 9.08
CA GLY A 92 -3.44 7.51 7.70
C GLY A 92 -4.41 6.44 7.17
N GLY A 93 -4.82 5.49 8.01
CA GLY A 93 -5.83 4.48 7.69
C GLY A 93 -5.37 3.36 6.75
N VAL A 94 -6.20 2.33 6.60
CA VAL A 94 -5.92 1.16 5.72
C VAL A 94 -6.36 1.37 4.26
N ALA A 95 -7.20 2.37 4.00
CA ALA A 95 -7.83 2.53 2.68
C ALA A 95 -6.82 2.79 1.56
N TRP A 96 -5.76 3.59 1.81
CA TRP A 96 -4.68 3.77 0.83
C TRP A 96 -3.90 2.48 0.60
N GLY A 97 -3.77 1.61 1.61
CA GLY A 97 -3.15 0.29 1.48
C GLY A 97 -3.94 -0.64 0.57
N ALA A 98 -5.27 -0.62 0.69
CA ALA A 98 -6.18 -1.38 -0.18
C ALA A 98 -6.10 -0.88 -1.64
N LEU A 99 -6.13 0.44 -1.84
CA LEU A 99 -5.92 1.06 -3.15
C LEU A 99 -4.55 0.73 -3.74
N LEU A 100 -3.50 0.82 -2.93
CA LEU A 100 -2.14 0.48 -3.36
C LEU A 100 -2.05 -0.97 -3.84
N LEU A 101 -2.68 -1.93 -3.15
CA LEU A 101 -2.70 -3.32 -3.61
C LEU A 101 -3.42 -3.47 -4.96
N MET A 102 -4.58 -2.81 -5.13
CA MET A 102 -5.30 -2.79 -6.41
C MET A 102 -4.44 -2.22 -7.53
N ASP A 103 -3.76 -1.10 -7.27
CA ASP A 103 -2.87 -0.46 -8.22
C ASP A 103 -1.68 -1.35 -8.57
N LEU A 104 -0.99 -1.91 -7.58
CA LEU A 104 0.14 -2.81 -7.80
C LEU A 104 -0.26 -4.00 -8.70
N VAL A 105 -1.43 -4.61 -8.45
CA VAL A 105 -1.97 -5.70 -9.27
C VAL A 105 -2.27 -5.24 -10.70
N ALA A 106 -3.01 -4.14 -10.85
CA ALA A 106 -3.39 -3.62 -12.16
C ALA A 106 -2.19 -3.18 -13.00
N HIS A 107 -1.13 -2.69 -12.35
CA HIS A 107 0.11 -2.29 -13.01
C HIS A 107 0.99 -3.50 -13.34
N TRP A 108 1.09 -4.50 -12.45
CA TRP A 108 1.84 -5.72 -12.75
C TRP A 108 1.26 -6.47 -13.96
N GLN A 109 -0.08 -6.52 -14.09
CA GLN A 109 -0.76 -7.13 -15.25
C GLN A 109 -0.46 -6.44 -16.59
N LYS A 110 0.09 -5.23 -16.57
CA LYS A 110 0.41 -4.44 -17.78
C LYS A 110 1.90 -4.27 -18.01
N ARG A 111 2.68 -4.11 -16.92
CA ARG A 111 4.08 -3.69 -16.95
C ARG A 111 5.03 -4.63 -16.21
N GLY A 112 4.51 -5.70 -15.60
CA GLY A 112 5.32 -6.72 -14.92
C GLY A 112 5.69 -7.88 -15.84
N GLY A 113 6.91 -8.36 -15.75
CA GLY A 113 7.40 -9.54 -16.47
C GLY A 113 7.12 -9.47 -17.98
N GLN A 114 6.56 -10.54 -18.54
CA GLN A 114 6.24 -10.62 -19.97
C GLN A 114 5.07 -9.71 -20.39
N ASN A 115 4.28 -9.18 -19.44
CA ASN A 115 3.10 -8.38 -19.75
C ASN A 115 3.48 -7.06 -20.43
N ILE A 116 4.66 -6.49 -20.11
CA ILE A 116 5.15 -5.23 -20.69
C ILE A 116 5.24 -5.28 -22.22
N HIS A 117 5.47 -6.47 -22.78
CA HIS A 117 5.57 -6.64 -24.22
C HIS A 117 4.23 -6.41 -24.94
N SER A 118 3.09 -6.39 -24.25
CA SER A 118 1.81 -5.95 -24.84
C SER A 118 1.77 -4.43 -25.09
N LEU A 119 2.61 -3.68 -24.41
CA LEU A 119 2.75 -2.22 -24.53
C LEU A 119 3.92 -1.81 -25.43
N ASP A 120 4.59 -2.77 -26.07
CA ASP A 120 5.70 -2.50 -26.98
C ASP A 120 5.20 -1.74 -28.23
N PRO A 121 5.57 -0.47 -28.41
CA PRO A 121 5.11 0.33 -29.55
C PRO A 121 5.60 -0.21 -30.89
N ALA A 122 6.64 -1.06 -30.92
CA ALA A 122 7.10 -1.73 -32.13
C ALA A 122 6.12 -2.82 -32.61
N ARG A 123 5.20 -3.29 -31.75
CA ARG A 123 4.21 -4.33 -32.09
C ARG A 123 2.92 -3.79 -32.71
N VAL A 124 2.77 -2.47 -32.82
CA VAL A 124 1.59 -1.86 -33.46
C VAL A 124 1.64 -2.07 -34.97
N ASP A 125 0.61 -2.70 -35.55
CA ASP A 125 0.40 -2.76 -37.01
C ASP A 125 -0.01 -1.37 -37.52
N ARG A 126 0.99 -0.58 -37.91
CA ARG A 126 0.78 0.80 -38.37
C ARG A 126 -0.03 0.87 -39.67
N PRO A 127 0.20 0.02 -40.70
CA PRO A 127 -0.67 -0.03 -41.86
C PRO A 127 -2.13 -0.25 -41.50
N ALA A 128 -2.43 -1.21 -40.61
CA ALA A 128 -3.81 -1.47 -40.18
C ALA A 128 -4.38 -0.30 -39.38
N PHE A 129 -3.61 0.28 -38.47
CA PHE A 129 -4.02 1.46 -37.69
C PHE A 129 -4.35 2.66 -38.59
N ALA A 130 -3.51 2.94 -39.59
CA ALA A 130 -3.75 4.00 -40.57
C ALA A 130 -5.01 3.74 -41.42
N GLN A 131 -5.25 2.48 -41.83
CA GLN A 131 -6.47 2.11 -42.54
C GLN A 131 -7.73 2.29 -41.67
N LEU A 132 -7.66 1.94 -40.39
CA LEU A 132 -8.76 2.15 -39.45
C LEU A 132 -9.04 3.64 -39.23
N LEU A 133 -8.01 4.46 -39.08
CA LEU A 133 -8.15 5.92 -38.98
C LEU A 133 -8.78 6.51 -40.25
N ALA A 134 -8.31 6.11 -41.43
CA ALA A 134 -8.88 6.58 -42.70
C ALA A 134 -10.35 6.17 -42.86
N ARG A 135 -10.73 4.99 -42.39
CA ARG A 135 -12.09 4.45 -42.52
C ARG A 135 -13.08 5.01 -41.48
N TYR A 136 -12.61 5.26 -40.26
CA TYR A 136 -13.49 5.55 -39.11
C TYR A 136 -13.20 6.87 -38.39
N GLY A 137 -12.08 7.54 -38.66
CA GLY A 137 -11.64 8.74 -37.92
C GLY A 137 -12.43 10.02 -38.21
N GLY A 138 -13.08 10.11 -39.38
CA GLY A 138 -13.82 11.31 -39.81
C GLY A 138 -12.93 12.55 -39.99
N GLU A 139 -13.53 13.72 -40.24
CA GLU A 139 -12.80 14.96 -40.52
C GLU A 139 -11.91 15.45 -39.37
N ARG A 140 -12.12 14.96 -38.15
CA ARG A 140 -11.34 15.32 -36.95
C ARG A 140 -9.99 14.63 -36.86
N PHE A 141 -9.74 13.58 -37.64
CA PHE A 141 -8.47 12.86 -37.73
C PHE A 141 -7.80 13.13 -39.07
N ASP A 142 -7.48 14.40 -39.33
CA ASP A 142 -6.69 14.79 -40.49
C ASP A 142 -5.20 14.41 -40.36
N SER A 143 -4.41 14.74 -41.38
CA SER A 143 -2.97 14.45 -41.42
C SER A 143 -2.17 15.02 -40.25
N ALA A 144 -2.62 16.11 -39.60
CA ALA A 144 -1.91 16.73 -38.48
C ALA A 144 -2.12 15.96 -37.18
N VAL A 145 -3.33 15.43 -36.94
CA VAL A 145 -3.60 14.55 -35.80
C VAL A 145 -2.89 13.20 -35.98
N ALA A 146 -2.90 12.64 -37.19
CA ALA A 146 -2.15 11.42 -37.50
C ALA A 146 -0.63 11.61 -37.28
N ALA A 147 -0.07 12.74 -37.71
CA ALA A 147 1.34 13.06 -37.47
C ALA A 147 1.68 13.30 -35.99
N THR A 148 0.74 13.82 -35.19
CA THR A 148 0.92 14.01 -33.73
C THR A 148 0.92 12.67 -32.99
N ILE A 149 0.03 11.74 -33.36
CA ILE A 149 0.02 10.37 -32.84
C ILE A 149 1.29 9.62 -33.24
N ASP A 150 1.84 9.94 -34.41
CA ASP A 150 3.10 9.37 -34.85
C ASP A 150 4.32 10.03 -34.19
N GLY A 151 4.24 11.30 -33.80
CA GLY A 151 5.29 12.04 -33.09
C GLY A 151 5.39 11.74 -31.59
N SER A 152 4.34 11.17 -30.98
CA SER A 152 4.39 10.70 -29.58
C SER A 152 5.34 9.50 -29.38
N ARG A 153 5.91 8.96 -30.47
CA ARG A 153 7.02 7.98 -30.48
C ARG A 153 8.19 8.40 -29.60
N ASP A 154 8.52 9.69 -29.56
CA ASP A 154 9.71 10.19 -28.84
C ASP A 154 9.57 10.17 -27.31
N PHE A 155 8.37 9.84 -26.82
CA PHE A 155 8.05 9.73 -25.39
C PHE A 155 7.65 8.32 -24.97
N ALA A 156 7.80 7.32 -25.84
CA ALA A 156 7.49 5.94 -25.48
C ALA A 156 8.47 5.50 -24.37
N PRO A 157 7.97 5.16 -23.17
CA PRO A 157 8.85 4.66 -22.12
C PRO A 157 9.49 3.35 -22.60
N ASP A 158 10.75 3.14 -22.21
CA ASP A 158 11.45 1.89 -22.51
C ASP A 158 10.60 0.68 -22.12
N VAL A 159 10.65 -0.38 -22.93
CA VAL A 159 10.01 -1.67 -22.65
C VAL A 159 10.85 -2.37 -21.57
N HIS A 160 10.70 -1.89 -20.34
CA HIS A 160 11.36 -2.41 -19.16
C HIS A 160 10.32 -3.03 -18.22
N ASP A 161 10.66 -4.19 -17.65
CA ASP A 161 9.87 -4.79 -16.58
C ASP A 161 10.02 -3.94 -15.31
N ASP A 162 9.04 -3.09 -15.04
CA ASP A 162 9.04 -2.19 -13.88
C ASP A 162 9.04 -2.96 -12.54
N PHE A 163 8.65 -4.24 -12.55
CA PHE A 163 8.61 -5.12 -11.38
C PHE A 163 9.84 -6.04 -11.28
N ALA A 164 10.85 -5.88 -12.14
CA ALA A 164 12.01 -6.78 -12.18
C ALA A 164 12.73 -6.90 -10.83
N ARG A 165 12.87 -5.78 -10.10
CA ARG A 165 13.48 -5.75 -8.75
C ARG A 165 12.57 -6.41 -7.70
N ALA A 166 11.26 -6.18 -7.77
CA ALA A 166 10.28 -6.88 -6.94
C ALA A 166 10.36 -8.40 -7.18
N GLY A 167 10.65 -8.83 -8.41
CA GLY A 167 10.82 -10.24 -8.76
C GLY A 167 9.57 -11.05 -8.49
N VAL A 168 8.43 -10.51 -8.95
CA VAL A 168 7.11 -11.10 -8.82
C VAL A 168 6.68 -11.67 -10.17
N GLU A 169 6.28 -12.93 -10.18
CA GLU A 169 5.96 -13.72 -11.38
C GLU A 169 4.46 -13.87 -11.61
N SER A 170 3.62 -13.51 -10.63
CA SER A 170 2.15 -13.56 -10.74
C SER A 170 1.47 -12.55 -9.82
N VAL A 171 0.20 -12.25 -10.11
CA VAL A 171 -0.67 -11.48 -9.19
C VAL A 171 -0.77 -12.15 -7.82
N ASP A 172 -0.90 -13.48 -7.77
CA ASP A 172 -0.99 -14.21 -6.51
C ASP A 172 0.28 -14.05 -5.68
N GLN A 173 1.46 -14.12 -6.31
CA GLN A 173 2.71 -13.91 -5.61
C GLN A 173 2.86 -12.47 -5.11
N LEU A 174 2.31 -11.48 -5.83
CA LEU A 174 2.26 -10.09 -5.36
C LEU A 174 1.43 -9.97 -4.08
N ILE A 175 0.24 -10.57 -4.09
CA ILE A 175 -0.69 -10.59 -2.95
C ILE A 175 -0.05 -11.32 -1.76
N GLU A 176 0.56 -12.48 -1.99
CA GLU A 176 1.24 -13.28 -0.96
C GLU A 176 2.40 -12.55 -0.29
N ARG A 177 3.10 -11.65 -1.00
CA ARG A 177 4.20 -10.86 -0.43
C ARG A 177 3.74 -9.59 0.27
N PHE A 178 2.58 -9.06 -0.11
CA PHE A 178 2.04 -7.81 0.42
C PHE A 178 1.15 -8.06 1.64
N VAL A 179 0.09 -8.85 1.46
CA VAL A 179 -1.02 -8.96 2.41
C VAL A 179 -0.59 -9.52 3.78
N PRO A 180 0.25 -10.55 3.90
CA PRO A 180 0.61 -11.08 5.22
C PRO A 180 1.56 -10.19 6.03
N HIS A 181 2.26 -9.26 5.38
CA HIS A 181 3.41 -8.56 5.96
C HIS A 181 3.21 -7.05 6.12
N PHE A 182 2.17 -6.47 5.52
CA PHE A 182 1.90 -5.03 5.57
C PHE A 182 0.74 -4.75 6.53
N TYR A 183 0.98 -3.88 7.49
CA TYR A 183 0.05 -3.49 8.55
C TYR A 183 -0.20 -1.99 8.49
N PHE A 184 -1.45 -1.57 8.68
CA PHE A 184 -1.86 -0.19 8.46
C PHE A 184 -2.52 0.34 9.73
N GLY A 185 -1.92 1.40 10.28
CA GLY A 185 -2.43 2.11 11.45
C GLY A 185 -3.71 2.86 11.11
N CYS A 186 -4.73 2.63 11.91
CA CYS A 186 -6.09 3.08 11.67
C CYS A 186 -6.60 3.86 12.86
N GLU A 187 -7.00 5.09 12.62
CA GLU A 187 -7.72 5.93 13.56
C GLU A 187 -9.08 5.31 13.88
N ALA A 188 -9.58 5.52 15.10
CA ALA A 188 -10.74 4.79 15.61
C ALA A 188 -12.04 5.11 14.84
N ASP A 189 -12.28 6.38 14.55
CA ASP A 189 -13.51 6.88 13.92
C ASP A 189 -13.48 6.85 12.38
N ASP A 190 -12.38 6.38 11.77
CA ASP A 190 -12.25 6.32 10.32
C ASP A 190 -13.12 5.21 9.71
N ARG A 191 -14.17 5.63 9.01
CA ARG A 191 -15.06 4.73 8.25
C ARG A 191 -14.36 3.99 7.13
N ALA A 192 -13.26 4.52 6.62
CA ALA A 192 -12.47 3.89 5.57
C ALA A 192 -11.74 2.62 6.07
N ASN A 193 -11.69 2.38 7.39
CA ASN A 193 -11.23 1.10 7.96
C ASN A 193 -11.95 -0.12 7.38
N ALA A 194 -13.21 0.03 6.96
CA ALA A 194 -13.98 -1.03 6.32
C ALA A 194 -13.35 -1.53 5.00
N TRP A 195 -12.56 -0.70 4.30
CA TRP A 195 -11.92 -1.09 3.04
C TRP A 195 -10.86 -2.18 3.24
N GLY A 196 -10.23 -2.23 4.43
CA GLY A 196 -9.31 -3.32 4.76
C GLY A 196 -9.98 -4.69 4.75
N PHE A 197 -11.29 -4.76 4.98
CA PHE A 197 -12.07 -5.99 5.08
C PHE A 197 -12.99 -6.26 3.88
N ALA A 198 -13.01 -5.36 2.90
CA ALA A 198 -13.86 -5.44 1.70
C ALA A 198 -13.36 -6.49 0.68
N THR A 199 -13.46 -7.77 1.04
CA THR A 199 -12.99 -8.92 0.21
C THR A 199 -13.56 -8.95 -1.20
N GLN A 200 -14.75 -8.39 -1.42
CA GLN A 200 -15.37 -8.26 -2.74
C GLN A 200 -14.67 -7.25 -3.66
N LEU A 201 -13.85 -6.35 -3.10
CA LEU A 201 -13.08 -5.34 -3.83
C LEU A 201 -11.58 -5.67 -3.85
N ASN A 202 -11.06 -6.16 -2.74
CA ASN A 202 -9.62 -6.36 -2.57
C ASN A 202 -9.11 -7.52 -3.44
N PRO A 203 -7.97 -7.34 -4.16
CA PRO A 203 -7.42 -8.39 -5.02
C PRO A 203 -7.24 -9.73 -4.31
N GLY A 204 -7.61 -10.82 -4.99
CA GLY A 204 -7.55 -12.17 -4.44
C GLY A 204 -8.53 -12.46 -3.31
N GLY A 205 -9.53 -11.59 -3.08
CA GLY A 205 -10.45 -11.74 -1.94
C GLY A 205 -9.79 -11.40 -0.60
N SER A 206 -8.71 -10.61 -0.63
CA SER A 206 -7.83 -10.43 0.53
C SER A 206 -8.44 -9.54 1.62
N ARG A 207 -8.09 -9.85 2.87
CA ARG A 207 -8.28 -8.97 4.03
C ARG A 207 -6.93 -8.36 4.38
N LEU A 208 -6.85 -7.04 4.46
CA LEU A 208 -5.63 -6.32 4.84
C LEU A 208 -5.51 -6.22 6.36
N ASN A 209 -4.29 -6.05 6.85
CA ASN A 209 -4.04 -5.98 8.29
C ASN A 209 -4.23 -4.54 8.82
N ALA A 210 -5.48 -4.10 8.93
CA ALA A 210 -5.83 -2.88 9.65
C ALA A 210 -5.55 -3.05 11.15
N VAL A 211 -4.87 -2.09 11.78
CA VAL A 211 -4.50 -2.11 13.20
C VAL A 211 -4.94 -0.81 13.83
N LEU A 212 -5.76 -0.88 14.88
CA LEU A 212 -6.17 0.30 15.63
C LEU A 212 -4.94 1.04 16.18
N GLY A 213 -4.80 2.30 15.80
CA GLY A 213 -3.86 3.27 16.35
C GLY A 213 -4.64 4.41 16.98
N SER A 214 -4.40 4.69 18.25
CA SER A 214 -5.19 5.69 18.97
C SER A 214 -4.65 7.12 18.87
N ASP A 215 -3.40 7.29 18.41
CA ASP A 215 -2.65 8.57 18.38
C ASP A 215 -2.97 9.55 19.54
N ILE A 216 -3.01 9.01 20.77
CA ILE A 216 -3.47 9.78 21.94
C ILE A 216 -2.48 10.92 22.20
N GLY A 217 -3.01 12.14 22.23
CA GLY A 217 -2.22 13.37 22.34
C GLY A 217 -2.30 14.23 21.08
N HIS A 218 -2.85 13.70 20.00
CA HIS A 218 -3.21 14.44 18.80
C HIS A 218 -4.67 14.97 18.87
N TRP A 219 -5.06 15.84 17.92
CA TRP A 219 -6.30 16.63 18.01
C TRP A 219 -7.57 15.89 17.54
N ASP A 220 -7.40 14.74 16.88
CA ASP A 220 -8.46 13.82 16.46
C ASP A 220 -9.00 12.97 17.62
N VAL A 221 -8.21 12.73 18.69
CA VAL A 221 -8.70 12.11 19.92
C VAL A 221 -9.01 13.14 21.00
N LEU A 222 -10.27 13.58 21.04
CA LEU A 222 -10.74 14.57 22.02
C LEU A 222 -10.94 13.98 23.43
N ASP A 223 -11.26 12.69 23.52
CA ASP A 223 -11.42 11.97 24.80
C ASP A 223 -10.81 10.55 24.69
N MET A 224 -9.70 10.31 25.40
CA MET A 224 -9.03 9.00 25.36
C MET A 224 -9.92 7.82 25.81
N ARG A 225 -11.04 8.09 26.49
CA ARG A 225 -11.99 7.06 26.94
C ARG A 225 -12.88 6.56 25.81
N THR A 226 -13.02 7.31 24.71
CA THR A 226 -13.95 7.00 23.63
C THR A 226 -13.31 6.26 22.47
N VAL A 227 -11.97 6.19 22.37
CA VAL A 227 -11.25 5.52 21.25
C VAL A 227 -11.81 4.14 20.90
N LEU A 228 -11.93 3.24 21.88
CA LEU A 228 -12.48 1.90 21.61
C LEU A 228 -13.99 1.92 21.32
N VAL A 229 -14.73 2.87 21.88
CA VAL A 229 -16.17 3.02 21.65
C VAL A 229 -16.42 3.49 20.21
N GLU A 230 -15.69 4.51 19.75
CA GLU A 230 -15.76 5.06 18.40
C GLU A 230 -15.41 4.01 17.35
N SER A 231 -14.36 3.21 17.57
CA SER A 231 -14.02 2.11 16.66
C SER A 231 -15.14 1.07 16.49
N ARG A 232 -16.02 0.91 17.48
CA ARG A 232 -17.13 -0.04 17.45
C ARG A 232 -18.31 0.47 16.60
N GLU A 233 -18.39 1.77 16.32
CA GLU A 233 -19.44 2.35 15.48
C GLU A 233 -19.43 1.77 14.06
N LEU A 234 -18.27 1.32 13.57
CA LEU A 234 -18.13 0.59 12.30
C LEU A 234 -18.94 -0.71 12.28
N VAL A 235 -19.03 -1.40 13.42
CA VAL A 235 -19.86 -2.60 13.57
C VAL A 235 -21.34 -2.21 13.65
N GLU A 236 -21.65 -1.17 14.42
CA GLU A 236 -23.02 -0.73 14.67
C GLU A 236 -23.71 -0.21 13.41
N CYS A 237 -22.96 0.47 12.52
CA CYS A 237 -23.47 0.89 11.21
C CYS A 237 -23.38 -0.20 10.13
N GLY A 238 -22.90 -1.41 10.47
CA GLY A 238 -22.79 -2.54 9.56
C GLY A 238 -21.70 -2.41 8.49
N ALA A 239 -20.73 -1.52 8.69
CA ALA A 239 -19.60 -1.35 7.76
C ALA A 239 -18.59 -2.50 7.88
N ILE A 240 -18.42 -3.06 9.09
CA ILE A 240 -17.59 -4.24 9.34
C ILE A 240 -18.31 -5.24 10.25
N THR A 241 -17.90 -6.50 10.23
CA THR A 241 -18.41 -7.54 11.13
C THR A 241 -17.71 -7.53 12.49
N GLY A 242 -18.25 -8.25 13.48
CA GLY A 242 -17.57 -8.43 14.77
C GLY A 242 -16.23 -9.18 14.67
N VAL A 243 -16.04 -10.01 13.63
CA VAL A 243 -14.75 -10.67 13.35
C VAL A 243 -13.74 -9.66 12.85
N ASP A 244 -14.14 -8.80 11.91
CA ASP A 244 -13.30 -7.71 11.38
C ASP A 244 -12.90 -6.73 12.48
N PHE A 245 -13.84 -6.41 13.38
CA PHE A 245 -13.55 -5.57 14.54
C PHE A 245 -12.49 -6.17 15.45
N ARG A 246 -12.55 -7.49 15.72
CA ARG A 246 -11.52 -8.19 16.50
C ARG A 246 -10.16 -8.17 15.80
N ASP A 247 -10.14 -8.33 14.47
CA ASP A 247 -8.92 -8.19 13.68
C ASP A 247 -8.33 -6.78 13.82
N LEU A 248 -9.17 -5.73 13.69
CA LEU A 248 -8.78 -4.32 13.80
C LEU A 248 -8.18 -3.98 15.17
N VAL A 249 -8.87 -4.34 16.26
CA VAL A 249 -8.50 -3.86 17.61
C VAL A 249 -7.55 -4.80 18.36
N CYS A 250 -7.29 -6.01 17.85
CA CYS A 250 -6.51 -7.02 18.55
C CYS A 250 -5.68 -7.92 17.63
N ASP A 251 -6.31 -8.74 16.80
CA ASP A 251 -5.63 -9.89 16.19
C ASP A 251 -4.52 -9.44 15.22
N ASN A 252 -4.72 -8.36 14.45
CA ASN A 252 -3.68 -7.84 13.55
C ASN A 252 -2.50 -7.24 14.32
N ALA A 253 -2.72 -6.56 15.44
CA ALA A 253 -1.65 -6.06 16.30
C ALA A 253 -0.82 -7.22 16.88
N ILE A 254 -1.49 -8.32 17.26
CA ILE A 254 -0.79 -9.52 17.71
C ILE A 254 0.00 -10.15 16.55
N ARG A 255 -0.59 -10.32 15.36
CA ARG A 255 0.12 -10.89 14.18
C ARG A 255 1.35 -10.07 13.80
N LEU A 256 1.26 -8.73 13.85
CA LEU A 256 2.36 -7.82 13.57
C LEU A 256 3.60 -8.15 14.41
N HIS A 257 3.41 -8.22 15.73
CA HIS A 257 4.54 -8.39 16.66
C HIS A 257 4.90 -9.85 16.92
N ALA A 258 3.90 -10.71 17.16
CA ALA A 258 4.12 -12.13 17.43
C ALA A 258 4.59 -12.90 16.19
N GLY A 259 4.29 -12.42 14.98
CA GLY A 259 4.84 -12.95 13.74
C GLY A 259 6.36 -12.73 13.59
N MET A 260 6.91 -11.72 14.28
CA MET A 260 8.35 -11.48 14.34
C MET A 260 9.00 -12.16 15.53
N ASN A 261 8.30 -12.23 16.67
CA ASN A 261 8.77 -12.85 17.90
C ASN A 261 7.59 -13.51 18.64
N GLU A 262 7.51 -14.83 18.61
CA GLU A 262 6.44 -15.62 19.27
C GLU A 262 6.34 -15.35 20.78
N LYS A 263 7.40 -14.82 21.40
CA LYS A 263 7.45 -14.49 22.83
C LYS A 263 7.09 -13.03 23.12
N PHE A 264 6.75 -12.20 22.13
CA PHE A 264 6.52 -10.76 22.29
C PHE A 264 5.52 -10.44 23.41
N PHE A 265 4.44 -11.23 23.52
CA PHE A 265 3.39 -11.04 24.52
C PHE A 265 3.58 -11.88 25.79
N SER A 266 4.75 -12.50 26.01
CA SER A 266 4.98 -13.34 27.21
C SER A 266 4.91 -12.49 28.48
N GLY A 267 4.21 -12.99 29.50
CA GLY A 267 3.98 -12.30 30.77
C GLY A 267 2.92 -11.19 30.72
N THR A 268 2.25 -11.00 29.59
CA THR A 268 1.17 -10.01 29.45
C THR A 268 -0.20 -10.64 29.70
N ALA A 269 -1.22 -9.82 29.96
CA ALA A 269 -2.60 -10.27 30.13
C ALA A 269 -3.18 -10.98 28.88
N VAL A 270 -2.60 -10.74 27.70
CA VAL A 270 -3.04 -11.33 26.42
C VAL A 270 -2.21 -12.52 25.97
N GLU A 271 -1.22 -12.98 26.77
CA GLU A 271 -0.30 -14.05 26.37
C GLU A 271 -1.03 -15.31 25.88
N SER A 272 -1.99 -15.81 26.67
CA SER A 272 -2.73 -17.04 26.35
C SER A 272 -3.51 -16.92 25.04
N TYR A 273 -4.13 -15.75 24.82
CA TYR A 273 -4.86 -15.46 23.60
C TYR A 273 -3.92 -15.38 22.40
N ALA A 274 -2.82 -14.62 22.51
CA ALA A 274 -1.82 -14.48 21.47
C ALA A 274 -1.22 -15.84 21.06
N ARG A 275 -0.88 -16.70 22.03
CA ARG A 275 -0.37 -18.06 21.75
C ARG A 275 -1.39 -18.92 21.01
N THR A 276 -2.65 -18.89 21.45
CA THR A 276 -3.73 -19.64 20.81
C THR A 276 -3.95 -19.18 19.37
N MET A 277 -3.99 -17.86 19.17
CA MET A 277 -4.21 -17.25 17.85
C MET A 277 -3.07 -17.53 16.88
N MET A 278 -1.82 -17.46 17.33
CA MET A 278 -0.64 -17.72 16.47
C MET A 278 -0.42 -19.22 16.19
N ALA A 279 -0.95 -20.11 17.03
CA ALA A 279 -0.89 -21.57 16.81
C ALA A 279 -1.99 -22.08 15.86
N ALA A 280 -3.07 -21.30 15.68
CA ALA A 280 -4.07 -21.62 14.68
C ALA A 280 -3.44 -21.53 13.28
N PRO A 281 -3.72 -22.47 12.37
CA PRO A 281 -3.41 -22.26 10.96
C PRO A 281 -3.99 -20.91 10.57
N LEU A 282 -3.20 -20.05 9.93
CA LEU A 282 -3.73 -18.85 9.29
C LEU A 282 -4.95 -19.32 8.48
N MET A 283 -6.16 -18.88 8.86
CA MET A 283 -7.29 -18.99 7.94
C MET A 283 -6.82 -18.23 6.71
N GLN A 284 -6.38 -18.99 5.71
CA GLN A 284 -5.76 -18.46 4.52
C GLN A 284 -6.69 -17.39 3.98
N ASN A 285 -6.15 -16.23 3.62
CA ASN A 285 -6.83 -15.15 2.89
C ASN A 285 -7.29 -15.61 1.49
N ARG A 286 -7.59 -16.90 1.29
CA ARG A 286 -8.23 -17.47 0.13
C ARG A 286 -9.57 -18.03 0.61
N LEU A 287 -10.64 -17.46 0.07
CA LEU A 287 -11.85 -18.25 -0.11
C LEU A 287 -11.44 -19.49 -0.90
N MET A 288 -11.64 -20.66 -0.29
CA MET A 288 -11.74 -21.91 -1.02
C MET A 288 -12.75 -21.70 -2.13
N GLU A 289 -12.31 -21.93 -3.37
CA GLU A 289 -13.20 -22.13 -4.51
C GLU A 289 -14.35 -23.03 -4.08
N ASN A 290 -15.57 -22.54 -4.20
CA ASN A 290 -16.76 -23.37 -4.11
C ASN A 290 -17.64 -23.08 -5.33
N SER A 291 -17.53 -24.02 -6.28
CA SER A 291 -18.50 -24.46 -7.30
C SER A 291 -18.86 -23.51 -8.44
#